data_AF-A0A938GEN3-F1
#
_entry.id   AF-A0A938GEN3-F1
#
_cell.length_a   1.000
_cell.length_b   1.000
_cell.length_c   1.000
_cell.angle_alpha   90.00
_cell.angle_beta   90.00
_cell.angle_gamma   90.00
#
_symmetry.space_group_name_H-M   'P 1'
#
loop_
_entity.id
_entity.type
_entity.pdbx_description
1 polymer ?
#
loop_
_entity_poly.entity_id
_entity_poly.type
_entity_poly.pdbx_seq_one_letter_code
_entity_poly.pdbx_strand_id
1 'polypeptide(L)' 'MKTTTIDSEHRATIPGSVPHERFWIIEEENGYRLQRLPKPDKTTKLSREDVIRALHSSKLTFPRDWEEMRADTREP' A
#
# COMPACT_ATOMS: atom_id res chain seq x y z
N MET A 1 17.32 18.74 21.49
CA MET A 1 16.64 17.42 21.46
C MET A 1 15.36 17.57 22.26
N LYS A 2 14.18 17.56 21.63
CA LYS A 2 12.90 17.64 22.35
C LYS A 2 12.44 16.20 22.63
N THR A 3 12.48 15.81 23.89
CA THR A 3 11.97 14.53 24.39
C THR A 3 10.45 14.53 24.24
N THR A 4 9.93 13.65 23.40
CA THR A 4 8.49 13.46 23.20
C THR A 4 7.94 12.66 24.37
N THR A 5 6.80 13.09 24.92
CA THR A 5 6.06 12.36 25.93
C THR A 5 5.60 11.02 25.35
N ILE A 6 6.12 9.93 25.92
CA ILE A 6 5.67 8.58 25.63
C ILE A 6 4.40 8.37 26.47
N ASP A 7 3.26 8.11 25.83
CA ASP A 7 2.03 7.79 26.55
C ASP A 7 2.13 6.39 27.21
N SER A 8 1.16 6.04 28.05
CA SER A 8 1.12 4.74 28.73
C SER A 8 1.04 3.55 27.76
N GLU A 9 0.77 3.78 26.48
CA GLU A 9 0.70 2.79 25.41
C GLU A 9 1.96 2.80 24.52
N HIS A 10 3.05 3.42 24.98
CA HIS A 10 4.33 3.53 24.27
C HIS A 10 4.26 4.30 22.94
N ARG A 11 3.29 5.23 22.80
CA ARG A 11 3.16 6.06 21.60
C ARG A 11 3.86 7.40 21.81
N ALA A 12 4.49 7.88 20.74
CA ALA A 12 5.14 9.18 20.69
C ALA A 12 4.34 10.15 19.81
N THR A 13 4.05 11.36 20.32
CA THR A 13 3.46 12.43 19.52
C THR A 13 4.51 13.08 18.63
N ILE A 14 4.31 13.04 17.31
CA ILE A 14 5.23 13.66 16.34
C ILE A 14 4.70 15.06 16.00
N PRO A 15 5.38 16.16 16.40
CA PRO A 15 4.91 17.51 16.09
C PRO A 15 4.87 17.77 14.59
N GLY A 16 3.72 18.24 14.09
CA GLY A 16 3.54 18.55 12.67
C GLY A 16 3.33 17.35 11.75
N SER A 17 3.02 16.17 12.30
CA SER A 17 2.51 15.05 11.49
C SER A 17 1.03 15.26 11.14
N VAL A 18 0.62 14.70 10.01
CA VAL A 18 -0.79 14.70 9.58
C VAL A 18 -1.39 13.30 9.67
N PRO A 19 -2.72 13.17 9.84
CA PRO A 19 -3.38 11.86 9.79
C PRO A 19 -3.02 11.07 8.51
N HIS A 20 -2.82 9.76 8.68
CA HIS A 20 -2.43 8.82 7.62
C HIS A 20 -1.06 9.08 6.98
N GLU A 21 -0.21 9.88 7.60
CA GLU A 21 1.21 9.93 7.26
C GLU A 21 1.88 8.64 7.71
N ARG A 22 2.75 8.08 6.86
CA ARG A 22 3.46 6.82 7.14
C ARG A 22 4.94 7.14 7.32
N PHE A 23 5.56 6.47 8.30
CA PHE A 23 6.98 6.61 8.58
C PHE A 23 7.61 5.22 8.54
N TRP A 24 8.80 5.16 7.96
CA TRP A 24 9.70 4.03 8.14
C TRP A 24 10.49 4.24 9.43
N ILE A 25 10.51 3.24 10.30
CA ILE A 25 11.19 3.29 11.59
C ILE A 25 12.54 2.60 11.44
N ILE A 26 13.62 3.33 11.69
CA ILE A 26 14.99 2.82 11.66
C ILE A 26 15.53 2.85 13.09
N GLU A 27 15.94 1.71 13.61
CA GLU A 27 16.58 1.59 14.93
C GLU A 27 18.05 2.01 14.85
N GLU A 28 18.51 2.79 15.83
CA GLU A 28 19.88 3.29 15.96
C GLU A 28 20.36 3.13 17.42
N GLU A 29 21.67 3.21 17.65
CA GLU A 29 22.27 3.00 18.98
C GLU A 29 21.63 3.83 20.11
N ASN A 30 21.16 5.04 19.81
CA ASN A 30 20.59 5.96 20.80
C ASN A 30 19.10 6.26 20.56
N GLY A 31 18.39 5.42 19.80
CA GLY A 31 16.93 5.53 19.65
C GLY A 31 16.43 5.17 18.25
N TYR A 32 15.41 5.88 17.79
CA TYR A 32 14.75 5.62 16.52
C TYR A 32 14.78 6.84 15.60
N ARG A 33 15.12 6.63 14.33
CA ARG A 33 14.96 7.61 13.27
C ARG A 33 13.68 7.30 12.49
N LEU A 34 12.83 8.32 12.36
CA LEU A 34 11.60 8.25 11.58
C LEU A 34 11.84 8.87 10.20
N GLN A 35 11.77 8.06 9.15
CA GLN A 35 11.84 8.53 7.76
C GLN A 35 10.42 8.65 7.19
N ARG A 36 10.01 9.86 6.79
CA ARG A 36 8.70 10.06 6.14
C ARG A 36 8.63 9.26 4.85
N LEU A 37 7.62 8.41 4.72
CA LEU A 37 7.30 7.75 3.48
C LEU A 37 6.41 8.69 2.65
N PRO A 38 6.78 9.01 1.40
CA PRO A 38 5.89 9.76 0.53
C PRO A 38 4.57 8.99 0.42
N LYS A 39 3.44 9.70 0.54
CA LYS A 39 2.18 9.12 0.10
C LYS A 39 2.38 8.76 -1.37
N PRO A 40 2.08 7.53 -1.80
CA PRO A 40 2.01 7.28 -3.23
C PRO A 40 1.10 8.36 -3.79
N ASP A 41 1.54 9.01 -4.86
CA ASP A 41 0.67 9.95 -5.57
C ASP A 41 -0.67 9.27 -5.70
N LYS A 42 -1.74 9.98 -5.31
CA LYS A 42 -3.08 9.45 -5.51
C LYS A 42 -3.13 9.12 -6.98
N THR A 43 -3.03 7.84 -7.32
CA THR A 43 -3.13 7.39 -8.70
C THR A 43 -4.44 7.98 -9.15
N THR A 44 -4.37 8.84 -10.17
CA THR A 44 -5.56 9.48 -10.73
C THR A 44 -6.55 8.36 -10.92
N LYS A 45 -7.65 8.38 -10.16
CA LYS A 45 -8.62 7.30 -10.21
C LYS A 45 -9.01 7.19 -11.67
N LEU A 46 -8.66 6.07 -12.29
CA LEU A 46 -8.99 5.84 -13.70
C LEU A 46 -10.51 5.97 -13.83
N SER A 47 -10.96 6.65 -14.87
CA SER A 47 -12.38 6.66 -15.18
C SER A 47 -12.84 5.22 -15.45
N ARG A 48 -14.14 4.96 -15.37
CA ARG A 48 -14.70 3.64 -15.71
C ARG A 48 -14.25 3.20 -17.12
N GLU A 49 -14.20 4.13 -18.06
CA GLU A 49 -13.77 3.90 -19.44
C GLU A 49 -12.29 3.54 -19.53
N ASP A 50 -11.43 4.22 -18.77
CA ASP A 50 -10.00 3.93 -18.73
C ASP A 50 -9.71 2.57 -18.09
N VAL A 51 -10.46 2.19 -17.05
CA VAL A 51 -10.36 0.86 -16.43
C VAL A 51 -10.75 -0.23 -17.44
N ILE A 52 -11.86 -0.06 -18.16
CA ILE A 52 -12.31 -1.02 -19.17
C ILE A 52 -11.28 -1.14 -20.29
N ARG A 53 -10.75 -0.01 -20.79
CA ARG A 53 -9.69 0.01 -21.79
C ARG A 53 -8.43 -0.72 -21.32
N ALA A 54 -8.00 -0.45 -20.09
CA ALA A 54 -6.85 -1.11 -19.49
C ALA A 54 -7.07 -2.62 -19.37
N LEU A 55 -8.26 -3.05 -18.93
CA LEU A 55 -8.64 -4.47 -18.83
C LEU A 55 -8.55 -5.17 -20.19
N HIS A 56 -9.12 -4.58 -21.25
CA HIS A 56 -9.05 -5.15 -22.60
C HIS A 56 -7.64 -5.16 -23.19
N SER A 57 -6.79 -4.20 -22.82
CA SER A 57 -5.38 -4.17 -23.24
C SER A 57 -4.46 -5.08 -22.41
N SER A 58 -4.99 -5.68 -21.33
CA SER A 58 -4.20 -6.46 -20.39
C SER A 58 -3.75 -7.77 -21.00
N LYS A 59 -2.46 -8.08 -20.85
CA LYS A 59 -1.87 -9.38 -21.18
C LYS A 59 -2.37 -10.52 -20.28
N LEU A 60 -3.12 -10.20 -19.22
CA LEU A 60 -3.74 -11.15 -18.29
C LEU A 60 -5.16 -11.56 -18.74
N THR A 61 -5.51 -11.33 -20.00
CA THR A 61 -6.73 -11.88 -20.58
C THR A 61 -6.50 -13.36 -20.85
N PHE A 62 -7.19 -14.23 -20.13
CA PHE A 62 -7.14 -15.66 -20.40
C PHE A 62 -7.95 -15.94 -21.68
N PRO A 63 -7.34 -16.55 -22.71
CA PRO A 63 -8.05 -16.84 -23.96
C PRO A 63 -8.96 -18.07 -23.85
N ARG A 64 -8.94 -18.75 -22.70
CA ARG A 64 -9.65 -20.01 -22.45
C ARG A 64 -10.93 -19.75 -21.69
N ASP A 65 -11.94 -20.55 -21.98
CA ASP A 65 -13.19 -20.51 -21.25
C ASP A 65 -12.99 -21.02 -19.81
N TRP A 66 -13.88 -20.59 -18.90
CA TRP A 66 -13.84 -21.00 -17.50
C TRP A 66 -13.89 -22.53 -17.34
N GLU A 67 -14.63 -23.22 -18.21
CA GLU A 67 -14.70 -24.68 -18.24
C GLU A 67 -13.34 -25.34 -18.56
N GLU A 68 -12.63 -24.77 -19.54
CA GLU A 68 -11.31 -25.24 -19.96
C GLU A 68 -10.25 -24.98 -18.89
N MET A 69 -10.39 -23.86 -18.15
CA MET A 69 -9.53 -23.56 -17.02
C MET A 69 -9.78 -24.50 -15.84
N ARG A 70 -11.04 -24.91 -15.60
CA ARG A 70 -11.38 -25.89 -14.56
C ARG A 70 -10.74 -27.25 -14.82
N ALA A 71 -10.67 -27.69 -16.08
CA ALA A 71 -10.05 -28.95 -16.46
C ALA A 71 -8.55 -29.06 -16.11
N ASP A 72 -7.83 -27.93 -16.04
CA ASP A 72 -6.42 -27.88 -15.61
C ASP A 72 -6.26 -27.97 -14.09
N THR A 73 -7.32 -27.64 -13.35
CA THR A 73 -7.35 -27.68 -11.90
C THR A 73 -7.92 -29.00 -11.42
N ARG A 74 -7.42 -29.51 -10.29
CA ARG A 74 -7.77 -30.83 -9.73
C ARG A 74 -9.18 -30.88 -9.10
N GLU A 75 -10.10 -30.00 -9.50
CA GLU A 75 -11.48 -29.97 -9.02
C GLU A 75 -12.40 -30.64 -10.07
N PRO A 76 -13.05 -31.77 -9.74
CA PRO A 76 -14.03 -32.40 -10.63
C PRO A 76 -15.30 -31.56 -10.82
#